data_AF-J0CRU2-F1
#
_entry.id   AF-J0CRU2-F1
#
_cell.length_a   1.000
_cell.length_b   1.000
_cell.length_c   1.000
_cell.angle_alpha   90.00
_cell.angle_beta   90.00
_cell.angle_gamma   90.00
#
_symmetry.space_group_name_H-M   'P 1'
#
loop_
_entity.id
_entity.type
_entity.pdbx_description
1 polymer ?
#
loop_
_entity_poly.entity_id
_entity_poly.type
_entity_poly.pdbx_seq_one_letter_code
_entity_poly.pdbx_strand_id
1 'polypeptide(L)'
;FRLQLVWVPGHEGVDGNELADLHAKSAAAGEDCARAAIDGDPLPHSAAALRAERRQMARLEWQRRWAASEYGYRYSRFDDAPP
;
A
#
# COMPACT_ATOMS: atom_id res chain seq x y z
N PHE A 1 27.03 22.57 -9.66
CA PHE A 1 25.66 22.04 -9.80
C PHE A 1 24.69 23.04 -9.17
N ARG A 2 23.58 23.39 -9.82
CA ARG A 2 22.55 24.26 -9.26
C ARG A 2 21.25 23.46 -9.19
N LEU A 3 20.84 23.08 -7.98
CA LEU A 3 19.58 22.36 -7.75
C LEU A 3 18.44 23.37 -7.66
N GLN A 4 17.33 23.10 -8.35
CA GLN A 4 16.09 23.85 -8.22
C GLN A 4 15.00 22.91 -7.73
N LEU A 5 14.30 23.32 -6.67
CA LEU A 5 13.18 22.59 -6.09
C LEU A 5 11.88 23.27 -6.50
N VAL A 6 10.91 22.48 -6.97
CA VAL A 6 9.60 22.97 -7.41
C VAL A 6 8.53 22.06 -6.80
N TRP A 7 7.47 22.67 -6.28
CA TRP A 7 6.31 21.96 -5.77
C TRP A 7 5.29 21.80 -6.90
N VAL A 8 4.77 20.58 -7.04
CA VAL A 8 3.81 20.23 -8.07
C VAL A 8 2.58 19.61 -7.39
N PRO A 9 1.35 19.99 -7.76
CA PRO A 9 0.16 19.35 -7.23
C PRO A 9 0.13 17.86 -7.63
N GLY A 10 -0.36 17.01 -6.72
CA GLY A 10 -0.49 15.58 -6.96
C GLY A 10 -1.72 15.25 -7.81
N HIS A 11 -1.61 14.21 -8.63
CA HIS A 11 -2.69 13.70 -9.50
C HIS A 11 -3.21 14.70 -10.56
N GLU A 12 -2.37 15.64 -11.00
CA GLU A 12 -2.69 16.63 -12.04
C GLU A 12 -2.12 16.28 -13.43
N GLY A 13 -1.75 15.03 -13.70
CA GLY A 13 -1.23 14.63 -15.01
C GLY A 13 0.24 14.98 -15.25
N VAL A 14 1.02 15.25 -14.20
CA VAL A 14 2.46 15.55 -14.37
C VAL A 14 3.25 14.26 -14.48
N ASP A 15 3.55 13.85 -15.71
CA ASP A 15 4.17 12.56 -16.05
C ASP A 15 5.29 12.11 -15.09
N GLY A 16 6.27 12.98 -14.80
CA GLY A 16 7.39 12.63 -13.92
C GLY A 16 6.99 12.41 -12.45
N ASN A 17 6.00 13.17 -11.96
CA ASN A 17 5.46 12.99 -10.61
C ASN A 17 4.59 11.74 -10.52
N GLU A 18 3.80 11.46 -11.55
CA GLU A 18 2.94 10.27 -11.62
C GLU A 18 3.75 8.99 -11.74
N LEU A 19 4.81 9.00 -12.56
CA LEU A 19 5.73 7.87 -12.67
C LEU A 19 6.45 7.60 -11.35
N ALA A 20 6.90 8.67 -10.66
CA ALA A 20 7.52 8.53 -9.34
C ALA A 20 6.55 7.93 -8.30
N ASP A 21 5.29 8.38 -8.29
CA ASP A 21 4.24 7.86 -7.42
C ASP A 21 3.89 6.39 -7.74
N LEU A 22 3.84 6.01 -9.02
CA LEU A 22 3.64 4.62 -9.45
C LEU A 22 4.73 3.70 -8.89
N HIS A 23 6.01 4.04 -9.10
CA HIS A 23 7.12 3.25 -8.58
C HIS A 23 7.16 3.20 -7.05
N ALA A 24 6.85 4.32 -6.38
CA ALA A 24 6.74 4.36 -4.94
C ALA A 24 5.66 3.41 -4.41
N LYS A 25 4.50 3.32 -5.10
CA LYS A 25 3.42 2.39 -4.76
C LYS A 25 3.81 0.93 -4.97
N SER A 26 4.44 0.59 -6.10
CA SER A 26 4.92 -0.78 -6.34
C SER A 26 5.98 -1.22 -5.34
N ALA A 27 6.93 -0.34 -4.99
CA ALA A 27 7.90 -0.61 -3.93
C ALA A 27 7.23 -0.82 -2.56
N ALA A 28 6.23 0.01 -2.23
CA ALA A 28 5.47 -0.15 -0.98
C ALA A 28 4.62 -1.44 -0.94
N ALA A 29 4.17 -1.92 -2.10
CA ALA A 29 3.46 -3.19 -2.24
C ALA A 29 4.39 -4.42 -2.21
N GLY A 30 5.71 -4.21 -2.23
CA GLY A 30 6.70 -5.29 -2.31
C GLY A 30 6.79 -5.94 -3.69
N GLU A 31 6.26 -5.29 -4.73
CA GLU A 31 6.38 -5.73 -6.13
C GLU A 31 7.77 -5.39 -6.70
N ASP A 32 8.44 -4.42 -6.08
CA ASP A 32 9.81 -4.02 -6.41
C ASP A 32 10.73 -4.39 -5.23
N CYS A 33 11.67 -5.31 -5.49
CA CYS A 33 12.40 -6.06 -4.46
C CYS A 33 13.87 -5.63 -4.30
N ALA A 34 14.26 -4.48 -4.86
CA ALA A 34 15.63 -4.02 -4.74
C ALA A 34 15.97 -3.82 -3.25
N ARG A 35 16.97 -4.55 -2.74
CA ARG A 35 17.52 -4.34 -1.39
C ARG A 35 18.14 -2.95 -1.35
N ALA A 36 17.34 -2.00 -0.87
CA ALA A 36 17.80 -0.65 -0.65
C ALA A 36 18.64 -0.60 0.64
N ALA A 37 19.81 0.03 0.52
CA ALA A 37 20.74 0.25 1.60
C ALA A 37 21.25 1.69 1.54
N ILE A 38 21.47 2.29 2.69
CA ILE A 38 22.17 3.58 2.81
C ILE A 38 23.55 3.25 3.35
N ASP A 39 24.59 3.61 2.61
CA ASP A 39 25.99 3.34 2.97
C ASP A 39 26.31 1.87 3.27
N GLY A 40 25.54 0.94 2.67
CA GLY A 40 25.69 -0.51 2.86
C GLY A 40 24.83 -1.10 3.99
N ASP A 41 24.21 -0.27 4.82
CA ASP A 41 23.29 -0.70 5.87
C ASP A 41 21.85 -0.84 5.33
N PRO A 42 21.12 -1.90 5.71
CA PRO A 42 19.73 -2.08 5.29
C PRO A 42 18.86 -0.93 5.81
N LEU A 43 17.88 -0.53 4.99
CA LEU A 43 16.91 0.46 5.43
C LEU A 43 16.14 -0.03 6.67
N PRO A 44 15.91 0.84 7.67
CA PRO A 44 15.05 0.51 8.79
C PRO A 44 13.61 0.29 8.33
N HIS A 45 12.88 -0.57 9.02
CA HIS A 45 11.45 -0.74 8.78
C HIS A 45 10.70 0.58 9.04
N SER A 46 9.90 1.02 8.08
CA SER A 46 9.07 2.20 8.29
C SER A 46 7.87 1.86 9.18
N ALA A 47 7.55 2.76 10.12
CA ALA A 47 6.36 2.61 10.95
C ALA A 47 5.07 2.57 10.12
N ALA A 48 5.06 3.25 8.97
CA ALA A 48 3.96 3.22 8.02
C ALA A 48 3.79 1.83 7.39
N ALA A 49 4.88 1.19 6.93
CA ALA A 49 4.85 -0.16 6.38
C ALA A 49 4.33 -1.18 7.41
N LEU A 50 4.85 -1.13 8.64
CA LEU A 50 4.38 -2.01 9.72
C LEU A 50 2.89 -1.82 10.01
N ARG A 51 2.39 -0.58 10.03
CA ARG A 51 0.96 -0.30 10.23
C ARG A 51 0.12 -0.78 9.05
N ALA A 52 0.61 -0.62 7.82
CA ALA A 52 -0.08 -1.07 6.62
C ALA A 52 -0.21 -2.59 6.61
N GLU A 53 0.87 -3.32 6.90
CA GLU A 53 0.88 -4.78 7.02
C GLU A 53 -0.12 -5.26 8.08
N ARG A 54 -0.11 -4.67 9.28
CA ARG A 54 -1.06 -5.01 10.34
C ARG A 54 -2.51 -4.76 9.93
N ARG A 55 -2.79 -3.63 9.26
CA ARG A 55 -4.13 -3.33 8.73
C ARG A 55 -4.56 -4.35 7.68
N GLN A 56 -3.67 -4.73 6.77
CA GLN A 56 -3.95 -5.71 5.73
C GLN A 56 -4.26 -7.08 6.34
N MET A 57 -3.46 -7.52 7.32
CA MET A 57 -3.70 -8.77 8.04
C MET A 57 -5.04 -8.75 8.79
N ALA A 58 -5.34 -7.67 9.50
CA ALA A 58 -6.62 -7.50 10.20
C ALA A 58 -7.81 -7.53 9.23
N ARG A 59 -7.67 -6.89 8.06
CA ARG A 59 -8.70 -6.89 7.01
C ARG A 59 -8.94 -8.29 6.46
N LEU A 60 -7.87 -9.04 6.15
CA LEU A 60 -7.98 -10.43 5.66
C LEU A 60 -8.60 -11.37 6.70
N GLU A 61 -8.24 -11.20 7.97
CA GLU A 61 -8.86 -11.95 9.06
C GLU A 61 -10.34 -11.63 9.20
N TRP A 62 -10.69 -10.35 9.17
CA TRP A 62 -12.09 -9.91 9.22
C TRP A 62 -12.92 -10.44 8.05
N GLN A 63 -12.40 -10.34 6.82
CA GLN A 63 -13.06 -10.91 5.63
C GLN A 63 -13.29 -12.42 5.76
N ARG A 64 -12.30 -13.17 6.25
CA ARG A 64 -12.46 -14.61 6.50
C ARG A 64 -13.54 -14.90 7.55
N ARG A 65 -13.54 -14.16 8.66
CA ARG A 65 -14.55 -14.32 9.72
C ARG A 65 -15.95 -13.98 9.23
N TRP A 66 -16.10 -12.93 8.42
CA TRP A 66 -17.37 -12.55 7.80
C TRP A 66 -17.90 -13.66 6.90
N ALA A 67 -17.08 -14.14 5.96
CA ALA A 67 -17.46 -15.20 5.04
C ALA A 67 -17.85 -16.50 5.76
N ALA A 68 -17.24 -16.79 6.90
CA ALA A 68 -17.56 -17.96 7.73
C ALA A 68 -18.80 -17.78 8.62
N SER A 69 -19.31 -16.55 8.77
CA SER A 69 -20.47 -16.27 9.63
C SER A 69 -21.79 -16.57 8.92
N GLU A 70 -22.83 -16.90 9.70
CA GLU A 70 -24.19 -17.10 9.17
C GLU A 70 -24.72 -15.85 8.46
N TYR A 71 -24.39 -14.66 8.98
CA TYR A 71 -24.76 -13.39 8.37
C TYR A 71 -24.04 -13.18 7.03
N GLY A 72 -22.72 -13.42 6.96
CA GLY A 72 -21.98 -13.32 5.71
C GLY A 72 -22.48 -14.30 4.65
N TYR A 73 -22.81 -15.54 5.02
CA TYR A 73 -23.43 -16.50 4.10
C TYR A 73 -24.79 -16.04 3.56
N ARG A 74 -25.60 -15.38 4.39
CA ARG A 74 -26.90 -14.84 3.96
C ARG A 74 -26.75 -13.63 3.05
N TYR A 75 -25.76 -12.78 3.31
CA TYR A 75 -25.52 -11.54 2.57
C TYR A 75 -24.70 -11.70 1.29
N SER A 76 -23.92 -12.78 1.15
CA SER A 76 -23.12 -13.09 -0.06
C SER A 76 -23.93 -13.10 -1.37
N ARG A 77 -25.24 -13.33 -1.28
CA ARG A 77 -26.16 -13.25 -2.44
C ARG A 77 -26.31 -11.83 -3.01
N PHE A 78 -25.95 -10.81 -2.24
CA PHE A 78 -26.10 -9.41 -2.59
C PHE A 78 -24.75 -8.68 -2.58
N ASP A 79 -23.92 -8.97 -1.58
CA ASP A 79 -22.56 -8.44 -1.46
C ASP A 79 -21.68 -9.42 -0.67
N ASP A 80 -20.55 -9.80 -1.26
CA ASP A 80 -19.54 -10.66 -0.64
C ASP A 80 -18.61 -9.88 0.31
N ALA A 81 -18.64 -8.54 0.25
CA ALA A 81 -17.84 -7.69 1.11
C ALA A 81 -18.43 -7.64 2.53
N PRO A 82 -17.56 -7.63 3.56
CA PRO A 82 -18.00 -7.32 4.91
C PRO A 82 -18.38 -5.82 5.02
N PRO A 83 -19.33 -5.47 5.91
CA PRO A 83 -19.92 -4.12 6.01
C PRO A 83 -18.95 -3.02 6.44
#